data_AF-A0A536HU13-F1
#
_entry.id   AF-A0A536HU13-F1
#
_cell.length_a   1.000
_cell.length_b   1.000
_cell.length_c   1.000
_cell.angle_alpha   90.00
_cell.angle_beta   90.00
_cell.angle_gamma   90.00
#
_symmetry.space_group_name_H-M   'P 1'
#
loop_
_entity.id
_entity.type
_entity.pdbx_description
1 polymer ?
#
loop_
_entity_poly.entity_id
_entity_poly.type
_entity_poly.pdbx_seq_one_letter_code
_entity_poly.pdbx_strand_id
1 'polypeptide(L)'
;AEVVDLRQHRVGRVRDLIVVMSDPFPRVTGVVLKNNPRVRSIDWGVVRSWDNKELSLKVEAQDLQPHTRTDTELWLSRQVLDKQIVDMDGRRVVRVNDLQLSQVDGSMLLVGVDIGSRGLMRRIGLEGLGRRVIASLGRDWPHKLISWEAVDPVKSDVNSVKLRIAHTKLAKLHPADIAEIVHELSPDDRSAVFAALDDEKAADTLEEIQDEQMQASILERLDVERASDILEAMSPDEAADLLADLPKERAQQLLQKMEEDEAEDVEELLAYRGDTAGGLMTTEYVGVLHTLTAAQAIDRLRELEPDAESVYYVYVVDEEEHLLGVLSLRDLIVAKPETPIRDFMIKNVIAVRVDAGPREVAEVTSKYNLLAVPVVDEHNRLQGIVTVDDVMERVMPARAGLRRRRIF
;
A
#
# COMPACT_ATOMS: atom_id res chain seq x y z
N ALA A 1 -30.97 -18.34 -13.04
CA ALA A 1 -32.35 -18.03 -13.48
C ALA A 1 -32.64 -18.78 -14.77
N GLU A 2 -33.89 -19.17 -15.03
CA GLU A 2 -34.33 -19.62 -16.36
C GLU A 2 -34.49 -18.42 -17.28
N VAL A 3 -34.21 -18.57 -18.57
CA VAL A 3 -34.33 -17.49 -19.57
C VAL A 3 -35.47 -17.84 -20.51
N VAL A 4 -36.43 -16.93 -20.66
CA VAL A 4 -37.61 -17.10 -21.50
C VAL A 4 -37.74 -15.97 -22.52
N ASP A 5 -38.22 -16.29 -23.71
CA ASP A 5 -38.42 -15.29 -24.78
C ASP A 5 -39.73 -14.50 -24.61
N LEU A 6 -40.01 -13.60 -25.55
CA LEU A 6 -41.23 -12.79 -25.57
C LEU A 6 -42.53 -13.63 -25.48
N ARG A 7 -42.51 -14.87 -25.98
CA ARG A 7 -43.65 -15.80 -26.00
C ARG A 7 -43.60 -16.82 -24.85
N GLN A 8 -42.73 -16.62 -23.86
CA GLN A 8 -42.53 -17.50 -22.70
C GLN A 8 -41.96 -18.88 -23.07
N HIS A 9 -41.34 -19.01 -24.25
CA HIS A 9 -40.60 -20.23 -24.56
C HIS A 9 -39.24 -20.20 -23.89
N ARG A 10 -38.82 -21.37 -23.40
CA ARG A 10 -37.53 -21.53 -22.73
C ARG A 10 -36.37 -21.42 -23.72
N VAL A 11 -35.51 -20.44 -23.49
CA VAL A 11 -34.32 -20.14 -24.29
C VAL A 11 -33.06 -20.76 -23.69
N GLY A 12 -33.00 -20.89 -22.37
CA GLY A 12 -31.83 -21.43 -21.67
C GLY A 12 -31.84 -21.12 -20.17
N ARG A 13 -30.65 -21.05 -19.57
CA ARG A 13 -30.46 -20.58 -18.18
C ARG A 13 -29.32 -19.57 -18.12
N VAL A 14 -29.44 -18.60 -17.22
CA VAL A 14 -28.34 -17.66 -16.91
C VAL A 14 -27.17 -18.46 -16.33
N ARG A 15 -26.01 -18.36 -16.97
CA ARG A 15 -24.74 -18.92 -16.52
C ARG A 15 -23.91 -17.88 -15.77
N ASP A 16 -23.83 -16.69 -16.34
CA ASP A 16 -22.98 -15.60 -15.87
C ASP A 16 -23.54 -14.26 -16.39
N LEU A 17 -23.06 -13.16 -15.83
CA LEU A 17 -23.34 -11.80 -16.29
C LEU A 17 -22.04 -11.13 -16.72
N ILE A 18 -22.14 -10.29 -17.73
CA ILE A 18 -21.04 -9.50 -18.28
C ILE A 18 -21.22 -8.06 -17.81
N VAL A 19 -20.20 -7.49 -17.19
CA VAL A 19 -20.17 -6.08 -16.77
C VAL A 19 -19.05 -5.32 -17.46
N VAL A 20 -19.29 -4.05 -17.73
CA VAL A 20 -18.23 -3.08 -18.02
C VAL A 20 -17.93 -2.29 -16.74
N MET A 21 -16.66 -2.10 -16.43
CA MET A 21 -16.25 -1.23 -15.32
C MET A 21 -16.54 0.22 -15.73
N SER A 22 -17.56 0.82 -15.12
CA SER A 22 -17.96 2.21 -15.33
C SER A 22 -18.09 2.89 -13.98
N ASP A 23 -17.71 4.17 -13.90
CA ASP A 23 -17.94 4.96 -12.69
C ASP A 23 -19.40 5.48 -12.63
N PRO A 24 -20.03 5.53 -11.45
CA PRO A 24 -19.52 5.04 -10.15
C PRO A 24 -19.71 3.53 -9.93
N PHE A 25 -20.59 2.88 -10.71
CA PHE A 25 -20.91 1.45 -10.56
C PHE A 25 -20.78 0.71 -11.90
N PRO A 26 -20.18 -0.50 -11.92
CA PRO A 26 -20.14 -1.33 -13.10
C PRO A 26 -21.52 -1.64 -13.61
N ARG A 27 -21.69 -1.51 -14.92
CA ARG A 27 -22.96 -1.74 -15.59
C ARG A 27 -22.96 -3.10 -16.26
N VAL A 28 -24.04 -3.86 -16.07
CA VAL A 28 -24.27 -5.11 -16.80
C VAL A 28 -24.56 -4.79 -18.27
N THR A 29 -23.72 -5.31 -19.16
CA THR A 29 -23.82 -5.13 -20.61
C THR A 29 -24.34 -6.38 -21.30
N GLY A 30 -24.18 -7.56 -20.69
CA GLY A 30 -24.59 -8.82 -21.30
C GLY A 30 -24.90 -9.95 -20.32
N VAL A 31 -25.51 -11.01 -20.85
CA VAL A 31 -25.88 -12.23 -20.13
C VAL A 31 -25.30 -13.43 -20.85
N VAL A 32 -24.59 -14.30 -20.12
CA VAL A 32 -24.07 -15.56 -20.66
C VAL A 32 -25.11 -16.65 -20.46
N LEU A 33 -25.45 -17.36 -21.53
CA LEU A 33 -26.45 -18.41 -21.53
C LEU A 33 -25.81 -19.80 -21.40
N LYS A 34 -26.46 -20.67 -20.62
CA LYS A 34 -26.22 -22.13 -20.59
C LYS A 34 -27.36 -22.83 -21.33
N ASN A 35 -27.03 -23.92 -22.01
CA ASN A 35 -27.97 -24.78 -22.76
C ASN A 35 -28.70 -24.09 -23.93
N ASN A 36 -28.11 -23.05 -24.52
CA ASN A 36 -28.57 -22.50 -25.80
C ASN A 36 -27.56 -22.85 -26.91
N PRO A 37 -27.97 -23.58 -27.96
CA PRO A 37 -27.05 -24.03 -29.02
C PRO A 37 -26.75 -22.97 -30.07
N ARG A 38 -27.53 -21.87 -30.15
CA ARG A 38 -27.38 -20.83 -31.17
C ARG A 38 -26.58 -19.63 -30.68
N VAL A 39 -26.85 -19.19 -29.46
CA VAL A 39 -26.28 -17.96 -28.92
C VAL A 39 -25.74 -18.21 -27.51
N ARG A 40 -24.46 -17.89 -27.32
CA ARG A 40 -23.75 -18.10 -26.04
C ARG A 40 -23.88 -16.94 -25.07
N SER A 41 -24.05 -15.72 -25.59
CA SER A 41 -24.21 -14.49 -24.83
C SER A 41 -25.13 -13.51 -25.56
N ILE A 42 -25.93 -12.76 -24.82
CA ILE A 42 -26.89 -11.78 -25.35
C ILE A 42 -26.72 -10.43 -24.65
N ASP A 43 -27.07 -9.34 -25.34
CA ASP A 43 -27.00 -8.00 -24.79
C ASP A 43 -28.01 -7.79 -23.65
N TRP A 44 -27.64 -7.00 -22.65
CA TRP A 44 -28.54 -6.62 -21.56
C TRP A 44 -29.75 -5.84 -22.07
N GLY A 45 -29.60 -5.08 -23.17
CA GLY A 45 -30.67 -4.27 -23.76
C GLY A 45 -31.92 -5.07 -24.17
N VAL A 46 -31.76 -6.35 -24.52
CA VAL A 46 -32.88 -7.23 -24.90
C VAL A 46 -33.60 -7.84 -23.69
N VAL A 47 -33.10 -7.63 -22.47
CA VAL A 47 -33.74 -8.09 -21.23
C VAL A 47 -34.88 -7.14 -20.86
N ARG A 48 -36.07 -7.69 -20.60
CA ARG A 48 -37.26 -6.96 -20.14
C ARG A 48 -37.28 -6.85 -18.62
N SER A 49 -37.13 -7.98 -17.93
CA SER A 49 -37.18 -8.08 -16.48
C SER A 49 -36.38 -9.29 -16.00
N TRP A 50 -35.95 -9.22 -14.74
CA TRP A 50 -35.40 -10.36 -14.02
C TRP A 50 -35.98 -10.37 -12.61
N ASP A 51 -36.93 -11.27 -12.38
CA ASP A 51 -37.61 -11.49 -11.11
C ASP A 51 -37.81 -12.98 -10.86
N ASN A 52 -38.03 -13.40 -9.60
CA ASN A 52 -38.46 -14.77 -9.25
C ASN A 52 -37.65 -15.94 -9.88
N LYS A 53 -36.34 -15.75 -10.10
CA LYS A 53 -35.44 -16.72 -10.78
C LYS A 53 -35.75 -16.96 -12.26
N GLU A 54 -36.48 -16.05 -12.91
CA GLU A 54 -36.74 -16.02 -14.33
C GLU A 54 -36.24 -14.71 -14.95
N LEU A 55 -35.66 -14.80 -16.15
CA LEU A 55 -35.19 -13.65 -16.93
C LEU A 55 -35.97 -13.62 -18.25
N SER A 56 -36.80 -12.59 -18.41
CA SER A 56 -37.69 -12.43 -19.57
C SER A 56 -37.07 -11.51 -20.62
N LEU A 57 -37.15 -11.90 -21.89
CA LEU A 57 -36.61 -11.13 -23.01
C LEU A 57 -37.69 -10.30 -23.73
N LYS A 58 -37.26 -9.22 -24.38
CA LYS A 58 -38.11 -8.35 -25.23
C LYS A 58 -38.35 -8.93 -26.64
N VAL A 59 -37.55 -9.92 -27.02
CA VAL A 59 -37.50 -10.50 -28.38
C VAL A 59 -37.78 -12.00 -28.35
N GLU A 60 -38.11 -12.56 -29.50
CA GLU A 60 -38.28 -14.01 -29.67
C GLU A 60 -36.92 -14.72 -29.78
N ALA A 61 -36.87 -16.02 -29.45
CA ALA A 61 -35.62 -16.79 -29.44
C ALA A 61 -34.88 -16.82 -30.78
N GLN A 62 -35.62 -16.67 -31.89
CA GLN A 62 -35.10 -16.67 -33.26
C GLN A 62 -34.37 -15.37 -33.63
N ASP A 63 -34.71 -14.26 -32.98
CA ASP A 63 -34.17 -12.92 -33.28
C ASP A 63 -32.99 -12.55 -32.36
N LEU A 64 -32.54 -13.50 -31.53
CA LEU A 64 -31.42 -13.28 -30.63
C LEU A 64 -30.11 -13.15 -31.39
N GLN A 65 -29.40 -12.06 -31.14
CA GLN A 65 -28.07 -11.82 -31.66
C GLN A 65 -27.01 -12.09 -30.59
N PRO A 66 -25.83 -12.62 -30.96
CA PRO A 66 -24.71 -12.73 -30.05
C PRO A 66 -24.22 -11.37 -29.57
N HIS A 67 -24.05 -11.22 -28.26
CA HIS A 67 -23.36 -10.08 -27.67
C HIS A 67 -21.91 -10.05 -28.14
N THR A 68 -21.49 -8.90 -28.66
CA THR A 68 -20.12 -8.64 -29.10
C THR A 68 -19.31 -8.13 -27.93
N ARG A 69 -18.33 -8.92 -27.48
CA ARG A 69 -17.52 -8.56 -26.31
C ARG A 69 -16.53 -7.45 -26.61
N THR A 70 -16.31 -6.58 -25.64
CA THR A 70 -15.19 -5.63 -25.63
C THR A 70 -14.10 -6.07 -24.65
N ASP A 71 -12.88 -5.55 -24.82
CA ASP A 71 -11.73 -5.91 -23.96
C ASP A 71 -11.86 -5.40 -22.51
N THR A 72 -12.80 -4.49 -22.26
CA THR A 72 -13.05 -3.92 -20.93
C THR A 72 -14.14 -4.66 -20.15
N GLU A 73 -14.73 -5.71 -20.73
CA GLU A 73 -15.86 -6.45 -20.16
C GLU A 73 -15.48 -7.71 -19.39
N LEU A 74 -16.16 -7.92 -18.26
CA LEU A 74 -15.80 -8.91 -17.24
C LEU A 74 -16.96 -9.82 -16.90
N TRP A 75 -16.66 -11.08 -16.62
CA TRP A 75 -17.64 -12.06 -16.17
C TRP A 75 -17.73 -12.07 -14.65
N LEU A 76 -18.91 -11.80 -14.10
CA LEU A 76 -19.09 -11.65 -12.65
C LEU A 76 -18.83 -12.94 -11.88
N SER A 77 -19.44 -14.06 -12.27
CA SER A 77 -19.28 -15.32 -11.57
C SER A 77 -17.88 -15.91 -11.76
N ARG A 78 -17.27 -15.74 -12.93
CA ARG A 78 -15.95 -16.29 -13.22
C ARG A 78 -14.80 -15.46 -12.66
N GLN A 79 -14.95 -14.13 -12.66
CA GLN A 79 -13.84 -13.19 -12.43
C GLN A 79 -14.07 -12.24 -11.25
N VAL A 80 -15.17 -12.33 -10.50
CA VAL A 80 -15.45 -11.49 -9.31
C VAL A 80 -15.95 -12.32 -8.13
N LEU A 81 -16.95 -13.17 -8.33
CA LEU A 81 -17.43 -14.08 -7.29
C LEU A 81 -16.32 -15.05 -6.87
N ASP A 82 -16.25 -15.39 -5.57
CA ASP A 82 -15.22 -16.25 -4.99
C ASP A 82 -13.79 -15.69 -5.09
N LYS A 83 -13.63 -14.44 -5.54
CA LYS A 83 -12.33 -13.77 -5.61
C LYS A 83 -12.06 -12.99 -4.34
N GLN A 84 -10.77 -12.78 -4.09
CA GLN A 84 -10.29 -11.86 -3.08
C GLN A 84 -10.34 -10.43 -3.63
N ILE A 85 -10.72 -9.51 -2.78
CA ILE A 85 -10.81 -8.09 -3.06
C ILE A 85 -10.27 -7.33 -1.84
N VAL A 86 -9.75 -6.13 -2.03
CA VAL A 86 -9.44 -5.21 -0.94
C VAL A 86 -10.72 -4.49 -0.55
N ASP A 87 -11.03 -4.55 0.74
CA ASP A 87 -11.99 -3.68 1.42
C ASP A 87 -11.25 -2.42 1.87
N MET A 88 -11.49 -1.30 1.17
CA MET A 88 -10.78 -0.04 1.45
C MET A 88 -11.15 0.56 2.81
N ASP A 89 -12.41 0.38 3.24
CA ASP A 89 -12.88 0.87 4.55
C ASP A 89 -12.36 -0.01 5.69
N GLY A 90 -12.31 -1.32 5.44
CA GLY A 90 -11.84 -2.33 6.39
C GLY A 90 -10.33 -2.58 6.38
N ARG A 91 -9.60 -2.00 5.41
CA ARG A 91 -8.15 -2.12 5.18
C ARG A 91 -7.65 -3.55 5.20
N ARG A 92 -8.33 -4.41 4.45
CA ARG A 92 -8.07 -5.85 4.51
C ARG A 92 -8.55 -6.57 3.26
N VAL A 93 -8.05 -7.78 3.07
CA VAL A 93 -8.44 -8.63 1.96
C VAL A 93 -9.65 -9.46 2.37
N VAL A 94 -10.72 -9.38 1.59
CA VAL A 94 -11.98 -10.09 1.84
C VAL A 94 -12.35 -10.92 0.64
N ARG A 95 -13.06 -12.03 0.88
CA ARG A 95 -13.59 -12.89 -0.18
C ARG A 95 -15.02 -12.49 -0.53
N VAL A 96 -15.29 -12.33 -1.82
CA VAL A 96 -16.64 -12.09 -2.33
C VAL A 96 -17.45 -13.38 -2.26
N ASN A 97 -18.43 -13.43 -1.36
CA ASN A 97 -19.32 -14.58 -1.21
C ASN A 97 -20.59 -14.45 -2.05
N ASP A 98 -21.05 -13.22 -2.29
CA ASP A 98 -22.16 -12.90 -3.19
C ASP A 98 -22.06 -11.49 -3.78
N LEU A 99 -22.86 -11.20 -4.80
CA LEU A 99 -22.90 -9.92 -5.51
C LEU A 99 -24.29 -9.29 -5.39
N GLN A 100 -24.34 -7.98 -5.15
CA GLN A 100 -25.59 -7.23 -5.10
C GLN A 100 -25.77 -6.38 -6.36
N LEU A 101 -26.81 -6.71 -7.12
CA LEU A 101 -27.21 -5.98 -8.31
C LEU A 101 -28.45 -5.13 -8.01
N SER A 102 -28.50 -3.92 -8.57
CA SER A 102 -29.67 -3.04 -8.52
C SER A 102 -30.05 -2.59 -9.91
N GLN A 103 -31.35 -2.44 -10.18
CA GLN A 103 -31.84 -1.93 -11.45
C GLN A 103 -32.20 -0.44 -11.33
N VAL A 104 -31.54 0.39 -12.13
CA VAL A 104 -31.74 1.86 -12.16
C VAL A 104 -31.90 2.28 -13.62
N ASP A 105 -32.99 2.99 -13.95
CA ASP A 105 -33.30 3.52 -15.29
C ASP A 105 -33.15 2.48 -16.42
N GLY A 106 -33.61 1.24 -16.17
CA GLY A 106 -33.55 0.15 -17.14
C GLY A 106 -32.18 -0.52 -17.31
N SER A 107 -31.14 -0.03 -16.62
CA SER A 107 -29.82 -0.65 -16.55
C SER A 107 -29.64 -1.41 -15.25
N MET A 108 -28.90 -2.51 -15.28
CA MET A 108 -28.53 -3.24 -14.07
C MET A 108 -27.10 -2.88 -13.68
N LEU A 109 -26.93 -2.45 -12.43
CA LEU A 109 -25.68 -1.97 -11.86
C LEU A 109 -25.23 -2.90 -10.74
N LEU A 110 -23.92 -3.11 -10.63
CA LEU A 110 -23.30 -3.79 -9.50
C LEU A 110 -23.02 -2.79 -8.40
N VAL A 111 -23.85 -2.82 -7.34
CA VAL A 111 -23.83 -1.80 -6.29
C VAL A 111 -23.02 -2.23 -5.06
N GLY A 112 -22.79 -3.53 -4.88
CA GLY A 112 -22.02 -4.01 -3.74
C GLY A 112 -21.69 -5.49 -3.78
N VAL A 113 -20.86 -5.89 -2.82
CA VAL A 113 -20.42 -7.27 -2.61
C VAL A 113 -20.75 -7.71 -1.18
N ASP A 114 -21.27 -8.93 -1.04
CA ASP A 114 -21.53 -9.56 0.25
C ASP A 114 -20.30 -10.38 0.63
N ILE A 115 -19.68 -10.00 1.73
CA ILE A 115 -18.51 -10.68 2.31
C ILE A 115 -18.87 -11.50 3.55
N GLY A 116 -20.16 -11.51 3.92
CA GLY A 116 -20.67 -12.23 5.08
C GLY A 116 -20.86 -13.72 4.81
N SER A 117 -20.83 -14.52 5.88
CA SER A 117 -21.17 -15.96 5.83
C SER A 117 -22.62 -16.22 5.42
N ARG A 118 -23.49 -15.20 5.51
CA ARG A 118 -24.87 -15.28 5.04
C ARG A 118 -24.98 -15.40 3.53
N GLY A 119 -24.21 -14.60 2.77
CA GLY A 119 -24.17 -14.70 1.32
C GLY A 119 -23.76 -16.09 0.84
N LEU A 120 -22.75 -16.68 1.50
CA LEU A 120 -22.33 -18.06 1.26
C LEU A 120 -23.45 -19.07 1.53
N MET A 121 -24.18 -18.94 2.65
CA MET A 121 -25.29 -19.83 3.02
C MET A 121 -26.49 -19.74 2.06
N ARG A 122 -26.81 -18.53 1.57
CA ARG A 122 -27.82 -18.31 0.51
C ARG A 122 -27.43 -19.07 -0.76
N ARG A 123 -26.16 -19.01 -1.14
CA ARG A 123 -25.63 -19.65 -2.35
C ARG A 123 -25.63 -21.17 -2.29
N ILE A 124 -25.29 -21.78 -1.14
CA ILE A 124 -25.33 -23.24 -0.97
C ILE A 124 -26.72 -23.79 -0.61
N GLY A 125 -27.74 -22.91 -0.51
CA GLY A 125 -29.14 -23.31 -0.29
C GLY A 125 -29.50 -23.67 1.15
N LEU A 126 -28.64 -23.34 2.13
CA LEU A 126 -28.82 -23.67 3.54
C LEU A 126 -29.38 -22.52 4.39
N GLU A 127 -29.85 -21.44 3.78
CA GLU A 127 -30.34 -20.24 4.47
C GLU A 127 -31.45 -20.56 5.50
N GLY A 128 -32.35 -21.50 5.17
CA GLY A 128 -33.43 -21.92 6.06
C GLY A 128 -32.97 -22.68 7.32
N LEU A 129 -31.86 -23.41 7.25
CA LEU A 129 -31.29 -24.14 8.39
C LEU A 129 -30.50 -23.19 9.29
N GLY A 130 -29.63 -22.37 8.69
CA GLY A 130 -28.80 -21.40 9.40
C GLY A 130 -29.63 -20.36 10.14
N ARG A 131 -30.69 -19.84 9.51
CA ARG A 131 -31.60 -18.85 10.13
C ARG A 131 -32.34 -19.43 11.34
N ARG A 132 -32.73 -20.70 11.33
CA ARG A 132 -33.38 -21.37 12.48
C ARG A 132 -32.42 -21.55 13.65
N VAL A 133 -31.18 -21.96 13.37
CA VAL A 133 -30.15 -22.15 14.40
C VAL A 133 -29.78 -20.80 15.05
N ILE A 134 -29.54 -19.76 14.26
CA ILE A 134 -29.18 -18.43 14.80
C ILE A 134 -30.36 -17.73 15.49
N ALA A 135 -31.58 -17.85 14.95
CA ALA A 135 -32.78 -17.35 15.63
C ALA A 135 -33.03 -18.07 16.97
N SER A 136 -32.72 -19.37 17.07
CA SER A 136 -32.82 -20.11 18.35
C SER A 136 -31.81 -19.65 19.41
N LEU A 137 -30.75 -18.96 18.99
CA LEU A 137 -29.74 -18.35 19.85
C LEU A 137 -30.02 -16.86 20.14
N GLY A 138 -31.16 -16.33 19.67
CA GLY A 138 -31.59 -14.94 19.93
C GLY A 138 -30.69 -13.87 19.31
N ARG A 139 -29.95 -14.19 18.24
CA ARG A 139 -29.07 -13.24 17.53
C ARG A 139 -29.54 -13.02 16.09
N ASP A 140 -29.30 -11.83 15.56
CA ASP A 140 -29.44 -11.56 14.12
C ASP A 140 -28.18 -11.99 13.38
N TRP A 141 -28.36 -12.55 12.17
CA TRP A 141 -27.22 -12.94 11.34
C TRP A 141 -26.64 -11.67 10.69
N PRO A 142 -25.37 -11.30 10.98
CA PRO A 142 -24.81 -10.05 10.49
C PRO A 142 -24.71 -10.05 8.96
N HIS A 143 -25.23 -8.99 8.34
CA HIS A 143 -24.95 -8.65 6.95
C HIS A 143 -23.70 -7.77 6.91
N LYS A 144 -22.68 -8.22 6.17
CA LYS A 144 -21.52 -7.38 5.85
C LYS A 144 -21.52 -7.15 4.35
N LEU A 145 -21.98 -5.96 3.97
CA LEU A 145 -22.00 -5.50 2.59
C LEU A 145 -20.95 -4.41 2.46
N ILE A 146 -20.12 -4.50 1.42
CA ILE A 146 -19.21 -3.43 1.02
C ILE A 146 -19.78 -2.82 -0.26
N SER A 147 -19.86 -1.48 -0.30
CA SER A 147 -20.22 -0.74 -1.53
C SER A 147 -19.18 -1.05 -2.61
N TRP A 148 -19.61 -1.27 -3.85
CA TRP A 148 -18.67 -1.53 -4.93
C TRP A 148 -17.61 -0.42 -5.11
N GLU A 149 -17.95 0.82 -4.77
CA GLU A 149 -17.01 1.95 -4.79
C GLU A 149 -15.79 1.73 -3.89
N ALA A 150 -15.96 1.02 -2.78
CA ALA A 150 -14.92 0.70 -1.79
C ALA A 150 -14.24 -0.67 -2.04
N VAL A 151 -14.55 -1.32 -3.16
CA VAL A 151 -14.01 -2.63 -3.52
C VAL A 151 -12.90 -2.47 -4.55
N ASP A 152 -11.83 -3.21 -4.33
CA ASP A 152 -10.75 -3.32 -5.28
C ASP A 152 -10.37 -4.79 -5.59
N PRO A 153 -10.54 -5.31 -6.82
CA PRO A 153 -10.29 -6.72 -7.10
C PRO A 153 -8.81 -7.14 -7.11
N VAL A 154 -8.47 -8.14 -6.27
CA VAL A 154 -7.13 -8.75 -6.23
C VAL A 154 -7.18 -10.19 -6.78
N LYS A 155 -6.95 -10.36 -8.09
CA LYS A 155 -5.98 -11.33 -8.65
C LYS A 155 -5.98 -11.49 -10.17
N SER A 156 -4.76 -11.76 -10.59
CA SER A 156 -4.11 -12.36 -11.77
C SER A 156 -4.94 -13.18 -12.77
N ASP A 157 -4.44 -13.13 -14.01
CA ASP A 157 -4.92 -13.68 -15.29
C ASP A 157 -6.05 -12.92 -16.00
N VAL A 158 -5.58 -12.05 -16.91
CA VAL A 158 -6.19 -11.46 -18.11
C VAL A 158 -7.28 -10.41 -17.88
N ASN A 159 -6.84 -9.20 -17.53
CA ASN A 159 -7.02 -7.96 -18.29
C ASN A 159 -6.32 -6.83 -17.52
N SER A 160 -5.29 -6.23 -18.12
CA SER A 160 -4.49 -5.11 -17.58
C SER A 160 -5.32 -3.93 -17.06
N VAL A 161 -6.58 -3.81 -17.51
CA VAL A 161 -7.52 -2.76 -17.11
C VAL A 161 -7.99 -2.89 -15.66
N LYS A 162 -8.16 -4.10 -15.10
CA LYS A 162 -8.63 -4.27 -13.70
C LYS A 162 -7.58 -3.86 -12.69
N LEU A 163 -6.34 -4.28 -12.93
CA LEU A 163 -5.18 -3.94 -12.13
C LEU A 163 -5.02 -2.42 -12.12
N ARG A 164 -5.03 -1.73 -13.27
CA ARG A 164 -4.91 -0.26 -13.31
C ARG A 164 -5.93 0.50 -12.45
N ILE A 165 -7.20 0.07 -12.43
CA ILE A 165 -8.24 0.72 -11.62
C ILE A 165 -8.02 0.46 -10.13
N ALA A 166 -7.52 -0.72 -9.78
CA ALA A 166 -7.13 -1.08 -8.43
C ALA A 166 -6.08 -0.14 -7.85
N HIS A 167 -4.98 -0.02 -8.59
CA HIS A 167 -3.81 0.74 -8.18
C HIS A 167 -4.10 2.23 -7.97
N THR A 168 -4.95 2.84 -8.81
CA THR A 168 -5.34 4.26 -8.61
C THR A 168 -6.09 4.54 -7.31
N LYS A 169 -6.68 3.52 -6.68
CA LYS A 169 -7.34 3.64 -5.38
C LYS A 169 -6.39 3.33 -4.24
N LEU A 170 -5.53 2.30 -4.38
CA LEU A 170 -4.50 1.97 -3.41
C LEU A 170 -3.49 3.11 -3.22
N ALA A 171 -3.09 3.79 -4.30
CA ALA A 171 -2.17 4.93 -4.24
C ALA A 171 -2.70 6.14 -3.43
N LYS A 172 -3.98 6.14 -3.03
CA LYS A 172 -4.57 7.17 -2.16
C LYS A 172 -4.56 6.80 -0.68
N LEU A 173 -4.22 5.55 -0.36
CA LEU A 173 -4.09 5.10 1.02
C LEU A 173 -2.74 5.50 1.58
N HIS A 174 -2.69 5.61 2.90
CA HIS A 174 -1.44 5.77 3.62
C HIS A 174 -0.60 4.48 3.47
N PRO A 175 0.73 4.57 3.30
CA PRO A 175 1.63 3.40 3.20
C PRO A 175 1.35 2.29 4.23
N ALA A 176 1.26 2.64 5.52
CA ALA A 176 0.88 1.70 6.59
C ALA A 176 -0.44 0.94 6.35
N ASP A 177 -1.45 1.57 5.72
CA ASP A 177 -2.71 0.89 5.40
C ASP A 177 -2.52 -0.09 4.22
N ILE A 178 -1.64 0.24 3.28
CA ILE A 178 -1.27 -0.64 2.17
C ILE A 178 -0.48 -1.84 2.70
N ALA A 179 0.45 -1.63 3.63
CA ALA A 179 1.20 -2.70 4.30
C ALA A 179 0.27 -3.70 5.02
N GLU A 180 -0.76 -3.22 5.73
CA GLU A 180 -1.79 -4.10 6.35
C GLU A 180 -2.50 -4.98 5.30
N ILE A 181 -2.80 -4.41 4.12
CA ILE A 181 -3.44 -5.15 3.03
C ILE A 181 -2.48 -6.18 2.43
N VAL A 182 -1.24 -5.77 2.13
CA VAL A 182 -0.18 -6.61 1.56
C VAL A 182 0.09 -7.84 2.42
N HIS A 183 0.04 -7.69 3.75
CA HIS A 183 0.23 -8.79 4.68
C HIS A 183 -0.78 -9.93 4.45
N GLU A 184 -2.02 -9.62 4.11
CA GLU A 184 -3.08 -10.62 3.83
C GLU A 184 -3.06 -11.18 2.39
N LEU A 185 -2.21 -10.63 1.52
CA LEU A 185 -2.08 -11.04 0.14
C LEU A 185 -1.16 -12.26 -0.04
N SER A 186 -1.36 -12.96 -1.15
CA SER A 186 -0.46 -14.04 -1.56
C SER A 186 0.83 -13.47 -2.19
N PRO A 187 1.96 -14.21 -2.21
CA PRO A 187 3.23 -13.68 -2.71
C PRO A 187 3.16 -13.05 -4.11
N ASP A 188 2.45 -13.68 -5.05
CA ASP A 188 2.32 -13.15 -6.42
C ASP A 188 1.49 -11.85 -6.46
N ASP A 189 0.56 -11.66 -5.53
CA ASP A 189 -0.24 -10.43 -5.43
C ASP A 189 0.54 -9.29 -4.83
N ARG A 190 1.37 -9.58 -3.83
CA ARG A 190 2.22 -8.57 -3.19
C ARG A 190 3.12 -7.94 -4.26
N SER A 191 3.85 -8.76 -5.02
CA SER A 191 4.72 -8.26 -6.10
C SER A 191 3.94 -7.47 -7.16
N ALA A 192 2.70 -7.88 -7.49
CA ALA A 192 1.86 -7.13 -8.44
C ALA A 192 1.39 -5.77 -7.90
N VAL A 193 1.22 -5.61 -6.58
CA VAL A 193 0.95 -4.32 -5.95
C VAL A 193 2.18 -3.42 -6.02
N PHE A 194 3.35 -3.91 -5.59
CA PHE A 194 4.59 -3.12 -5.59
C PHE A 194 5.11 -2.75 -6.99
N ALA A 195 4.86 -3.60 -7.99
CA ALA A 195 5.16 -3.28 -9.39
C ALA A 195 4.25 -2.19 -10.00
N ALA A 196 3.20 -1.77 -9.29
CA ALA A 196 2.19 -0.85 -9.80
C ALA A 196 2.02 0.44 -8.99
N LEU A 197 2.57 0.50 -7.77
CA LEU A 197 2.75 1.76 -7.04
C LEU A 197 3.83 2.60 -7.74
N ASP A 198 3.84 3.91 -7.50
CA ASP A 198 5.04 4.72 -7.78
C ASP A 198 6.17 4.37 -6.80
N ASP A 199 7.38 4.84 -7.10
CA ASP A 199 8.61 4.47 -6.37
C ASP A 199 8.54 4.87 -4.90
N GLU A 200 8.27 6.15 -4.61
CA GLU A 200 8.08 6.68 -3.25
C GLU A 200 7.01 5.90 -2.48
N LYS A 201 5.81 5.72 -3.04
CA LYS A 201 4.73 5.01 -2.34
C LYS A 201 5.05 3.53 -2.12
N ALA A 202 5.83 2.92 -3.01
CA ALA A 202 6.31 1.56 -2.84
C ALA A 202 7.36 1.48 -1.73
N ALA A 203 8.34 2.37 -1.70
CA ALA A 203 9.35 2.48 -0.65
C ALA A 203 8.71 2.66 0.73
N ASP A 204 7.90 3.71 0.91
CA ASP A 204 7.16 3.99 2.15
C ASP A 204 6.35 2.76 2.62
N THR A 205 5.73 2.04 1.66
CA THR A 205 4.88 0.88 1.98
C THR A 205 5.73 -0.31 2.41
N LEU A 206 6.92 -0.47 1.82
CA LEU A 206 7.84 -1.55 2.14
C LEU A 206 8.41 -1.35 3.56
N GLU A 207 8.83 -0.13 3.91
CA GLU A 207 9.30 0.26 5.25
C GLU A 207 8.27 -0.05 6.35
N GLU A 208 6.97 0.17 6.07
CA GLU A 208 5.91 -0.09 7.06
C GLU A 208 5.61 -1.60 7.28
N ILE A 209 6.23 -2.51 6.51
CA ILE A 209 6.04 -3.96 6.68
C ILE A 209 6.95 -4.49 7.79
N GLN A 210 6.36 -4.85 8.92
CA GLN A 210 7.06 -5.39 10.10
C GLN A 210 7.72 -6.77 9.94
N ASP A 211 7.52 -7.45 8.80
CA ASP A 211 8.04 -8.79 8.54
C ASP A 211 9.19 -8.69 7.53
N GLU A 212 10.42 -8.67 8.04
CA GLU A 212 11.68 -8.61 7.27
C GLU A 212 11.72 -9.67 6.16
N GLN A 213 11.30 -10.91 6.46
CA GLN A 213 11.28 -11.98 5.47
C GLN A 213 10.23 -11.72 4.37
N MET A 214 9.14 -11.05 4.70
CA MET A 214 8.15 -10.62 3.72
C MET A 214 8.74 -9.54 2.80
N GLN A 215 9.41 -8.52 3.34
CA GLN A 215 10.03 -7.45 2.56
C GLN A 215 11.05 -8.03 1.56
N ALA A 216 11.99 -8.85 2.04
CA ALA A 216 12.96 -9.54 1.20
C ALA A 216 12.29 -10.37 0.10
N SER A 217 11.25 -11.13 0.43
CA SER A 217 10.53 -11.96 -0.54
C SER A 217 9.83 -11.15 -1.65
N ILE A 218 9.45 -9.90 -1.38
CA ILE A 218 8.84 -9.00 -2.35
C ILE A 218 9.93 -8.53 -3.34
N LEU A 219 11.06 -8.03 -2.83
CA LEU A 219 12.19 -7.55 -3.65
C LEU A 219 12.84 -8.65 -4.51
N GLU A 220 12.89 -9.89 -4.01
CA GLU A 220 13.37 -11.05 -4.77
C GLU A 220 12.51 -11.37 -6.01
N ARG A 221 11.22 -11.03 -5.96
CA ARG A 221 10.24 -11.36 -7.01
C ARG A 221 10.06 -10.25 -8.04
N LEU A 222 10.39 -9.02 -7.67
CA LEU A 222 10.42 -7.89 -8.59
C LEU A 222 11.59 -8.04 -9.56
N ASP A 223 11.46 -7.45 -10.74
CA ASP A 223 12.60 -7.30 -11.65
C ASP A 223 13.68 -6.40 -11.03
N VAL A 224 14.92 -6.52 -11.54
CA VAL A 224 16.10 -5.82 -10.98
C VAL A 224 15.88 -4.31 -11.05
N GLU A 225 15.44 -3.81 -12.20
CA GLU A 225 15.12 -2.40 -12.41
C GLU A 225 14.13 -1.91 -11.37
N ARG A 226 12.93 -2.52 -11.30
CA ARG A 226 11.89 -2.07 -10.37
C ARG A 226 12.30 -2.13 -8.90
N ALA A 227 13.07 -3.14 -8.51
CA ALA A 227 13.55 -3.26 -7.14
C ALA A 227 14.61 -2.20 -6.81
N SER A 228 15.46 -1.83 -7.78
CA SER A 228 16.43 -0.73 -7.64
C SER A 228 15.71 0.61 -7.46
N ASP A 229 14.77 0.92 -8.35
CA ASP A 229 14.02 2.18 -8.32
C ASP A 229 13.28 2.37 -6.97
N ILE A 230 12.80 1.28 -6.35
CA ILE A 230 12.15 1.33 -5.02
C ILE A 230 13.17 1.55 -3.91
N LEU A 231 14.35 0.94 -3.99
CA LEU A 231 15.41 1.10 -2.99
C LEU A 231 16.04 2.50 -3.05
N GLU A 232 16.14 3.10 -4.23
CA GLU A 232 16.59 4.50 -4.43
C GLU A 232 15.60 5.52 -3.86
N ALA A 233 14.32 5.17 -3.76
CA ALA A 233 13.29 6.04 -3.18
C ALA A 233 13.07 5.80 -1.68
N MET A 234 13.92 4.97 -1.05
CA MET A 234 13.84 4.57 0.35
C MET A 234 14.92 5.27 1.15
N SER A 235 14.66 5.49 2.45
CA SER A 235 15.71 5.96 3.35
C SER A 235 16.95 5.02 3.32
N PRO A 236 18.19 5.55 3.27
CA PRO A 236 19.40 4.74 3.09
C PRO A 236 19.59 3.64 4.14
N ASP A 237 19.16 3.86 5.37
CA ASP A 237 19.23 2.92 6.48
C ASP A 237 18.26 1.75 6.32
N GLU A 238 17.01 2.00 5.94
CA GLU A 238 16.03 0.95 5.63
C GLU A 238 16.47 0.15 4.38
N ALA A 239 17.01 0.83 3.37
CA ALA A 239 17.56 0.17 2.18
C ALA A 239 18.75 -0.75 2.54
N ALA A 240 19.66 -0.29 3.40
CA ALA A 240 20.78 -1.08 3.89
C ALA A 240 20.31 -2.32 4.67
N ASP A 241 19.35 -2.18 5.57
CA ASP A 241 18.78 -3.29 6.34
C ASP A 241 18.12 -4.33 5.42
N LEU A 242 17.35 -3.90 4.43
CA LEU A 242 16.73 -4.80 3.44
C LEU A 242 17.77 -5.54 2.59
N LEU A 243 18.81 -4.85 2.12
CA LEU A 243 19.88 -5.47 1.35
C LEU A 243 20.68 -6.48 2.17
N ALA A 244 20.86 -6.25 3.47
CA ALA A 244 21.56 -7.15 4.37
C ALA A 244 20.86 -8.51 4.53
N ASP A 245 19.52 -8.54 4.41
CA ASP A 245 18.70 -9.75 4.51
C ASP A 245 18.54 -10.50 3.18
N LEU A 246 18.95 -9.90 2.06
CA LEU A 246 18.90 -10.53 0.74
C LEU A 246 20.10 -11.47 0.49
N PRO A 247 19.97 -12.44 -0.43
CA PRO A 247 21.10 -13.19 -0.94
C PRO A 247 22.17 -12.24 -1.52
N LYS A 248 23.45 -12.47 -1.18
CA LYS A 248 24.55 -11.57 -1.55
C LYS A 248 24.59 -11.22 -3.03
N GLU A 249 24.35 -12.22 -3.89
CA GLU A 249 24.34 -12.02 -5.34
C GLU A 249 23.19 -11.11 -5.80
N ARG A 250 22.05 -11.14 -5.12
CA ARG A 250 20.90 -10.27 -5.40
C ARG A 250 21.16 -8.86 -4.89
N ALA A 251 21.63 -8.70 -3.65
CA ALA A 251 21.97 -7.41 -3.09
C ALA A 251 22.99 -6.65 -3.97
N GLN A 252 24.05 -7.33 -4.40
CA GLN A 252 25.05 -6.74 -5.29
C GLN A 252 24.49 -6.35 -6.68
N GLN A 253 23.52 -7.10 -7.21
CA GLN A 253 22.86 -6.74 -8.48
C GLN A 253 22.02 -5.48 -8.35
N LEU A 254 21.38 -5.28 -7.19
CA LEU A 254 20.57 -4.10 -6.91
C LEU A 254 21.48 -2.88 -6.71
N LEU A 255 22.50 -2.96 -5.86
CA LEU A 255 23.49 -1.88 -5.68
C LEU A 255 24.14 -1.43 -6.99
N GLN A 256 24.50 -2.37 -7.88
CA GLN A 256 25.08 -2.02 -9.19
C GLN A 256 24.10 -1.34 -10.15
N LYS A 257 22.80 -1.42 -9.86
CA LYS A 257 21.75 -0.84 -10.67
C LYS A 257 21.35 0.56 -10.19
N MET A 258 21.57 0.84 -8.90
CA MET A 258 21.29 2.11 -8.26
C MET A 258 22.11 3.26 -8.85
N GLU A 259 21.61 4.49 -8.65
CA GLU A 259 22.39 5.70 -8.89
C GLU A 259 23.63 5.72 -7.98
N GLU A 260 24.72 6.35 -8.44
CA GLU A 260 26.05 6.22 -7.81
C GLU A 260 26.09 6.81 -6.40
N ASP A 261 25.42 7.95 -6.21
CA ASP A 261 25.22 8.64 -4.94
C ASP A 261 24.36 7.83 -3.97
N GLU A 262 23.19 7.36 -4.42
CA GLU A 262 22.31 6.51 -3.58
C GLU A 262 23.00 5.21 -3.16
N ALA A 263 23.76 4.59 -4.07
CA ALA A 263 24.51 3.38 -3.77
C ALA A 263 25.64 3.62 -2.76
N GLU A 264 26.32 4.77 -2.82
CA GLU A 264 27.42 5.12 -1.91
C GLU A 264 26.91 5.25 -0.46
N ASP A 265 25.78 5.94 -0.26
CA ASP A 265 25.16 6.12 1.05
C ASP A 265 24.75 4.77 1.67
N VAL A 266 24.11 3.90 0.88
CA VAL A 266 23.70 2.57 1.33
C VAL A 266 24.90 1.64 1.59
N GLU A 267 25.94 1.70 0.75
CA GLU A 267 27.17 0.93 0.95
C GLU A 267 27.93 1.35 2.21
N GLU A 268 27.92 2.65 2.55
CA GLU A 268 28.47 3.15 3.81
C GLU A 268 27.76 2.53 5.00
N LEU A 269 26.41 2.54 5.00
CA LEU A 269 25.61 2.01 6.10
C LEU A 269 25.74 0.49 6.26
N LEU A 270 25.81 -0.26 5.15
CA LEU A 270 26.07 -1.70 5.14
C LEU A 270 27.39 -2.12 5.80
N ALA A 271 28.36 -1.20 5.94
CA ALA A 271 29.63 -1.48 6.60
C ALA A 271 29.51 -1.52 8.14
N TYR A 272 28.49 -0.89 8.71
CA TYR A 272 28.25 -0.88 10.14
C TYR A 272 27.53 -2.16 10.62
N ARG A 273 27.55 -2.38 11.93
CA ARG A 273 26.80 -3.49 12.54
C ARG A 273 25.40 -3.01 12.86
N GLY A 274 24.35 -3.74 12.45
CA GLY A 274 22.94 -3.42 12.77
C GLY A 274 22.55 -3.47 14.26
N ASP A 275 23.52 -3.64 15.17
CA ASP A 275 23.36 -3.48 16.62
C ASP A 275 24.19 -2.32 17.18
N THR A 276 24.47 -1.31 16.35
CA THR A 276 25.22 -0.09 16.71
C THR A 276 24.51 1.16 16.18
N ALA A 277 24.87 2.34 16.69
CA ALA A 277 24.33 3.61 16.20
C ALA A 277 24.60 3.81 14.71
N GLY A 278 25.76 3.39 14.20
CA GLY A 278 26.07 3.47 12.77
C GLY A 278 25.23 2.54 11.89
N GLY A 279 24.74 1.43 12.44
CA GLY A 279 23.79 0.55 11.74
C GLY A 279 22.32 0.85 12.05
N LEU A 280 22.03 1.99 12.70
CA LEU A 280 20.68 2.50 12.92
C LEU A 280 20.54 3.93 12.38
N MET A 281 21.63 4.53 11.90
CA MET A 281 21.63 5.92 11.48
C MET A 281 21.29 6.01 10.02
N THR A 282 20.61 7.08 9.66
CA THR A 282 20.48 7.52 8.28
C THR A 282 21.51 8.61 7.96
N THR A 283 21.94 8.67 6.70
CA THR A 283 22.79 9.75 6.15
C THR A 283 21.98 10.97 5.72
N GLU A 284 20.66 10.85 5.63
CA GLU A 284 19.73 11.93 5.27
C GLU A 284 19.48 12.92 6.42
N TYR A 285 20.46 13.78 6.70
CA TYR A 285 20.33 14.84 7.71
C TYR A 285 20.67 16.21 7.15
N VAL A 286 20.11 17.25 7.79
CA VAL A 286 20.41 18.64 7.41
C VAL A 286 21.70 19.12 8.10
N GLY A 287 22.80 19.15 7.36
CA GLY A 287 24.06 19.80 7.74
C GLY A 287 24.24 21.18 7.09
N VAL A 288 24.64 22.19 7.87
CA VAL A 288 24.97 23.54 7.36
C VAL A 288 26.28 24.07 7.93
N LEU A 289 26.99 24.89 7.14
CA LEU A 289 28.22 25.54 7.60
C LEU A 289 27.93 26.62 8.64
N HIS A 290 28.77 26.68 9.68
CA HIS A 290 28.66 27.67 10.76
C HIS A 290 28.76 29.14 10.31
N THR A 291 29.21 29.39 9.08
CA THR A 291 29.39 30.72 8.48
C THR A 291 28.12 31.30 7.89
N LEU A 292 27.10 30.47 7.65
CA LEU A 292 25.83 30.90 7.07
C LEU A 292 25.01 31.77 8.02
N THR A 293 24.17 32.63 7.45
CA THR A 293 23.12 33.35 8.20
C THR A 293 21.84 32.51 8.29
N ALA A 294 20.92 32.91 9.18
CA ALA A 294 19.61 32.26 9.29
C ALA A 294 18.86 32.21 7.94
N ALA A 295 18.89 33.27 7.15
CA ALA A 295 18.30 33.29 5.81
C ALA A 295 18.90 32.24 4.89
N GLN A 296 20.24 32.18 4.84
CA GLN A 296 20.96 31.25 3.97
C GLN A 296 20.73 29.79 4.37
N ALA A 297 20.65 29.49 5.66
CA ALA A 297 20.29 28.14 6.11
C ALA A 297 18.84 27.78 5.77
N ILE A 298 17.89 28.71 5.87
CA ILE A 298 16.51 28.48 5.43
C ILE A 298 16.45 28.27 3.91
N ASP A 299 17.22 29.03 3.14
CA ASP A 299 17.30 28.83 1.69
C ASP A 299 17.91 27.46 1.36
N ARG A 300 18.97 27.04 2.08
CA ARG A 300 19.55 25.70 1.93
C ARG A 300 18.56 24.58 2.27
N LEU A 301 17.77 24.74 3.33
CA LEU A 301 16.70 23.82 3.68
C LEU A 301 15.68 23.65 2.55
N ARG A 302 15.31 24.74 1.87
CA ARG A 302 14.37 24.69 0.73
C ARG A 302 14.95 24.00 -0.51
N GLU A 303 16.27 23.96 -0.63
CA GLU A 303 16.97 23.26 -1.72
C GLU A 303 17.14 21.76 -1.43
N LEU A 304 17.06 21.36 -0.16
CA LEU A 304 17.23 19.97 0.29
C LEU A 304 15.91 19.19 0.39
N GLU A 305 14.74 19.83 0.42
CA GLU A 305 13.47 19.10 0.37
C GLU A 305 13.24 18.56 -1.05
N PRO A 306 12.99 17.24 -1.22
CA PRO A 306 12.42 16.29 -0.25
C PRO A 306 13.39 15.32 0.47
N ASP A 307 14.70 15.35 0.21
CA ASP A 307 15.68 14.27 0.49
C ASP A 307 16.21 14.22 1.95
N ALA A 308 15.41 14.64 2.94
CA ALA A 308 15.86 14.65 4.34
C ALA A 308 14.84 14.00 5.28
N GLU A 309 15.26 12.91 5.93
CA GLU A 309 14.50 12.16 6.95
C GLU A 309 13.83 13.07 8.01
N SER A 310 14.56 14.10 8.47
CA SER A 310 13.97 15.05 9.42
C SER A 310 14.56 16.46 9.38
N VAL A 311 13.71 17.45 9.08
CA VAL A 311 14.08 18.88 9.09
C VAL A 311 13.98 19.56 10.46
N TYR A 312 13.63 18.84 11.53
CA TYR A 312 13.42 19.47 12.85
C TYR A 312 14.72 19.95 13.50
N TYR A 313 15.84 19.27 13.22
CA TYR A 313 17.17 19.66 13.64
C TYR A 313 18.03 20.03 12.44
N VAL A 314 18.82 21.08 12.61
CA VAL A 314 19.84 21.51 11.65
C VAL A 314 21.18 21.45 12.36
N TYR A 315 22.05 20.56 11.90
CA TYR A 315 23.37 20.36 12.45
C TYR A 315 24.35 21.34 11.83
N VAL A 316 25.20 21.92 12.68
CA VAL A 316 26.15 22.94 12.26
C VAL A 316 27.53 22.33 12.26
N VAL A 317 28.20 22.36 11.11
CA VAL A 317 29.52 21.76 10.90
C VAL A 317 30.54 22.78 10.38
N ASP A 318 31.82 22.41 10.42
CA ASP A 318 32.91 23.10 9.71
C ASP A 318 33.19 22.46 8.33
N GLU A 319 34.20 22.96 7.63
CA GLU A 319 34.63 22.46 6.32
C GLU A 319 35.21 21.04 6.34
N GLU A 320 35.51 20.49 7.53
CA GLU A 320 35.98 19.12 7.74
C GLU A 320 34.89 18.23 8.39
N GLU A 321 33.63 18.69 8.36
CA GLU A 321 32.42 18.02 8.85
C GLU A 321 32.37 17.80 10.38
N HIS A 322 33.21 18.51 11.15
CA HIS A 322 33.14 18.40 12.60
C HIS A 322 31.85 19.02 13.14
N LEU A 323 31.16 18.28 14.01
CA LEU A 323 29.92 18.74 14.64
C LEU A 323 30.21 19.86 15.66
N LEU A 324 29.81 21.10 15.31
CA LEU A 324 30.03 22.30 16.12
C LEU A 324 28.81 22.74 16.92
N GLY A 325 27.61 22.44 16.43
CA GLY A 325 26.38 22.93 17.02
C GLY A 325 25.13 22.28 16.44
N VAL A 326 23.99 22.59 17.05
CA VAL A 326 22.66 22.21 16.55
C VAL A 326 21.68 23.37 16.71
N LEU A 327 20.73 23.44 15.79
CA LEU A 327 19.60 24.37 15.80
C LEU A 327 18.31 23.59 15.59
N SER A 328 17.20 24.11 16.12
CA SER A 328 15.88 23.69 15.65
C SER A 328 15.41 24.59 14.51
N LEU A 329 14.49 24.09 13.68
CA LEU A 329 13.82 24.93 12.67
C LEU A 329 13.16 26.18 13.28
N ARG A 330 12.65 26.05 14.51
CA ARG A 330 12.11 27.18 15.28
C ARG A 330 13.15 28.26 15.55
N ASP A 331 14.39 27.87 15.89
CA ASP A 331 15.46 28.83 16.17
C ASP A 331 15.81 29.63 14.90
N LEU A 332 15.86 28.96 13.74
CA LEU A 332 16.07 29.60 12.44
C LEU A 332 14.96 30.59 12.09
N ILE A 333 13.69 30.22 12.30
CA ILE A 333 12.53 31.08 11.97
C ILE A 333 12.46 32.33 12.88
N VAL A 334 12.84 32.20 14.15
CA VAL A 334 12.78 33.31 15.12
C VAL A 334 13.98 34.25 15.01
N ALA A 335 15.13 33.74 14.56
CA ALA A 335 16.33 34.55 14.35
C ALA A 335 16.12 35.62 13.27
N LYS A 336 16.86 36.74 13.37
CA LYS A 336 16.86 37.72 12.27
C LYS A 336 17.58 37.12 11.07
N PRO A 337 17.09 37.32 9.82
CA PRO A 337 17.63 36.68 8.61
C PRO A 337 19.15 36.81 8.42
N GLU A 338 19.73 37.94 8.87
CA GLU A 338 21.14 38.28 8.70
C GLU A 338 22.02 37.79 9.86
N THR A 339 21.44 37.18 10.90
CA THR A 339 22.18 36.69 12.07
C THR A 339 23.00 35.46 11.67
N PRO A 340 24.33 35.44 11.90
CA PRO A 340 25.15 34.25 11.71
C PRO A 340 24.72 33.10 12.62
N ILE A 341 24.65 31.88 12.08
CA ILE A 341 24.25 30.66 12.81
C ILE A 341 25.11 30.42 14.05
N ARG A 342 26.42 30.59 13.93
CA ARG A 342 27.38 30.43 15.03
C ARG A 342 27.08 31.27 16.28
N ASP A 343 26.30 32.35 16.14
CA ASP A 343 25.99 33.28 17.22
C ASP A 343 24.80 32.81 18.06
N PHE A 344 23.94 31.91 17.55
CA PHE A 344 22.75 31.41 18.24
C PHE A 344 22.60 29.88 18.25
N MET A 345 23.50 29.12 17.61
CA MET A 345 23.53 27.66 17.70
C MET A 345 23.79 27.15 19.13
N ILE A 346 23.22 25.99 19.45
CA ILE A 346 23.51 25.27 20.69
C ILE A 346 24.85 24.53 20.49
N LYS A 347 25.90 24.98 21.17
CA LYS A 347 27.27 24.44 21.00
C LYS A 347 27.53 23.14 21.77
N ASN A 348 26.81 22.91 22.86
CA ASN A 348 26.92 21.68 23.63
C ASN A 348 25.98 20.63 23.04
N VAL A 349 26.36 20.08 21.89
CA VAL A 349 25.56 19.06 21.19
C VAL A 349 25.68 17.74 21.94
N ILE A 350 24.54 17.07 22.14
CA ILE A 350 24.51 15.71 22.65
C ILE A 350 24.57 14.79 21.44
N ALA A 351 25.66 14.05 21.31
CA ALA A 351 25.92 13.11 20.22
C ALA A 351 26.30 11.73 20.76
N VAL A 352 26.15 10.71 19.94
CA VAL A 352 26.61 9.34 20.22
C VAL A 352 27.69 8.93 19.23
N ARG A 353 28.44 7.89 19.59
CA ARG A 353 29.50 7.31 18.76
C ARG A 353 28.91 6.33 17.76
N VAL A 354 29.51 6.19 16.58
CA VAL A 354 29.09 5.16 15.58
C VAL A 354 29.00 3.75 16.15
N ASP A 355 29.84 3.39 17.13
CA ASP A 355 29.88 2.07 17.76
C ASP A 355 28.98 1.93 19.01
N ALA A 356 28.27 2.99 19.41
CA ALA A 356 27.37 2.96 20.56
C ALA A 356 26.23 1.97 20.36
N GLY A 357 25.82 1.28 21.43
CA GLY A 357 24.73 0.30 21.33
C GLY A 357 23.34 0.95 21.33
N PRO A 358 22.29 0.30 20.78
CA PRO A 358 20.93 0.85 20.69
C PRO A 358 20.35 1.32 22.02
N ARG A 359 20.71 0.66 23.13
CA ARG A 359 20.27 1.07 24.48
C ARG A 359 20.89 2.38 24.93
N GLU A 360 22.15 2.63 24.60
CA GLU A 360 22.81 3.89 24.93
C GLU A 360 22.17 5.03 24.14
N VAL A 361 21.91 4.81 22.85
CA VAL A 361 21.16 5.78 22.02
C VAL A 361 19.79 6.05 22.65
N ALA A 362 19.03 5.02 23.01
CA ALA A 362 17.72 5.15 23.67
C ALA A 362 17.78 5.92 25.00
N GLU A 363 18.79 5.66 25.82
CA GLU A 363 18.98 6.36 27.09
C GLU A 363 19.24 7.85 26.86
N VAL A 364 20.06 8.20 25.86
CA VAL A 364 20.36 9.58 25.49
C VAL A 364 19.11 10.26 24.93
N THR A 365 18.45 9.66 23.93
CA THR A 365 17.23 10.17 23.31
C THR A 365 16.15 10.44 24.35
N SER A 366 15.91 9.48 25.26
CA SER A 366 14.91 9.60 26.32
C SER A 366 15.30 10.63 27.39
N LYS A 367 16.56 10.67 27.84
CA LYS A 367 17.02 11.59 28.89
C LYS A 367 16.88 13.05 28.48
N TYR A 368 17.12 13.36 27.20
CA TYR A 368 17.11 14.72 26.68
C TYR A 368 15.86 15.04 25.83
N ASN A 369 14.92 14.10 25.69
CA ASN A 369 13.72 14.23 24.85
C ASN A 369 14.04 14.67 23.42
N LEU A 370 15.04 14.04 22.80
CA LEU A 370 15.48 14.34 21.45
C LEU A 370 14.58 13.62 20.44
N LEU A 371 14.30 14.27 19.31
CA LEU A 371 13.63 13.63 18.16
C LEU A 371 14.61 12.87 17.26
N ALA A 372 15.88 13.27 17.27
CA ALA A 372 16.97 12.59 16.61
C ALA A 372 18.28 12.85 17.37
N VAL A 373 19.25 11.95 17.26
CA VAL A 373 20.56 12.05 17.90
C VAL A 373 21.65 11.98 16.83
N PRO A 374 22.55 12.98 16.74
CA PRO A 374 23.66 12.93 15.81
C PRO A 374 24.68 11.86 16.20
N VAL A 375 25.18 11.16 15.19
CA VAL A 375 26.20 10.11 15.31
C VAL A 375 27.53 10.65 14.80
N VAL A 376 28.60 10.46 15.57
CA VAL A 376 29.93 10.98 15.23
C VAL A 376 31.04 9.93 15.26
N ASP A 377 32.05 10.14 14.40
CA ASP A 377 33.29 9.36 14.32
C ASP A 377 34.32 9.76 15.39
N GLU A 378 35.48 9.10 15.47
CA GLU A 378 36.56 9.36 16.46
C GLU A 378 37.11 10.79 16.45
N HIS A 379 36.94 11.49 15.34
CA HIS A 379 37.40 12.86 15.13
C HIS A 379 36.29 13.89 15.37
N ASN A 380 35.09 13.47 15.78
CA ASN A 380 33.89 14.31 15.97
C ASN A 380 33.30 14.81 14.64
N ARG A 381 33.51 14.07 13.55
CA ARG A 381 32.82 14.29 12.27
C ARG A 381 31.43 13.70 12.35
N LEU A 382 30.45 14.45 11.84
CA LEU A 382 29.07 14.00 11.75
C LEU A 382 28.97 12.91 10.67
N GLN A 383 28.40 11.76 11.01
CA GLN A 383 28.26 10.62 10.09
C GLN A 383 26.81 10.35 9.73
N GLY A 384 25.88 10.70 10.62
CA GLY A 384 24.46 10.46 10.41
C GLY A 384 23.65 10.89 11.61
N ILE A 385 22.37 10.57 11.58
CA ILE A 385 21.45 10.75 12.71
C ILE A 385 20.68 9.48 12.98
N VAL A 386 20.34 9.22 14.23
CA VAL A 386 19.36 8.17 14.58
C VAL A 386 18.08 8.85 15.03
N THR A 387 16.95 8.53 14.41
CA THR A 387 15.66 9.11 14.80
C THR A 387 15.12 8.44 16.07
N VAL A 388 14.13 9.06 16.71
CA VAL A 388 13.49 8.47 17.89
C VAL A 388 12.68 7.22 17.52
N ASP A 389 12.18 7.11 16.30
CA ASP A 389 11.44 5.97 15.76
C ASP A 389 12.27 4.69 15.85
N ASP A 390 13.43 4.70 15.20
CA ASP A 390 14.27 3.53 14.91
C ASP A 390 14.89 3.01 16.21
N VAL A 391 15.28 3.94 17.08
CA VAL A 391 15.75 3.59 18.42
C VAL A 391 14.63 2.90 19.20
N MET A 392 13.40 3.40 19.09
CA MET A 392 12.26 2.84 19.82
C MET A 392 11.81 1.50 19.22
N GLU A 393 11.84 1.32 17.90
CA GLU A 393 11.71 0.04 17.17
C GLU A 393 12.63 -1.01 17.80
N ARG A 394 13.92 -0.66 17.95
CA ARG A 394 14.98 -1.58 18.36
C ARG A 394 14.94 -1.97 19.83
N VAL A 395 14.52 -1.05 20.71
CA VAL A 395 14.52 -1.28 22.17
C VAL A 395 13.18 -1.69 22.74
N MET A 396 12.07 -1.43 22.04
CA MET A 396 10.77 -1.92 22.47
C MET A 396 10.67 -3.44 22.26
N PRO A 397 10.08 -4.20 23.20
CA PRO A 397 9.79 -5.60 22.96
C PRO A 397 8.86 -5.74 21.75
N ALA A 398 9.18 -6.68 20.84
CA ALA A 398 8.40 -6.98 19.65
C ALA A 398 6.90 -6.95 19.98
N ARG A 399 6.19 -5.98 19.37
CA ARG A 399 4.80 -5.69 19.72
C ARG A 399 3.90 -6.81 19.21
N ALA A 400 3.53 -7.74 20.09
CA ALA A 400 2.43 -8.64 19.82
C ALA A 400 1.10 -7.85 19.72
N GLY A 401 0.71 -7.45 18.51
CA GLY A 401 -0.68 -7.23 18.11
C GLY A 401 -1.39 -5.96 18.61
N LEU A 402 -0.72 -4.80 18.67
CA LEU A 402 -1.40 -3.52 18.92
C LEU A 402 -1.40 -2.64 17.67
N ARG A 403 -2.56 -2.62 17.00
CA ARG A 403 -2.97 -1.67 15.96
C ARG A 403 -2.67 -0.23 16.40
N ARG A 404 -1.67 0.41 15.81
CA ARG A 404 -1.54 1.86 15.87
C ARG A 404 -2.27 2.46 14.68
N ARG A 405 -3.27 3.30 14.96
CA ARG A 405 -3.59 4.40 14.05
C ARG A 405 -2.50 5.45 14.28
N ARG A 406 -1.62 5.66 13.30
CA ARG A 406 -0.82 6.89 13.27
C ARG A 406 -1.80 8.06 13.20
N ILE A 407 -1.64 9.03 14.11
CA ILE A 407 -2.17 10.38 13.97
C ILE A 407 -0.91 11.19 13.72
N PHE A 408 -0.45 11.22 12.48
CA PHE A 408 -0.32 12.40 11.64
C PHE A 408 -0.28 11.91 10.19
#